data_AF-A0A8C6KRH6-F1
#
_entry.id   AF-A0A8C6KRH6-F1
#
_cell.length_a   1.000
_cell.length_b   1.000
_cell.length_c   1.000
_cell.angle_alpha   90.00
_cell.angle_beta   90.00
_cell.angle_gamma   90.00
#
_symmetry.space_group_name_H-M   'P 1'
#
loop_
_entity.id
_entity.type
_entity.pdbx_description
1 polymer ?
#
loop_
_entity_poly.entity_id
_entity_poly.type
_entity_poly.pdbx_seq_one_letter_code
_entity_poly.pdbx_strand_id
1 'polypeptide(L)'
;VRGRGKNSQNRKVTDFFPIRRSSRKSKTELKCEQKKLIDDLIANGIEEGMKVQHIEGKGRAVFATRSFQKGDYVVEYHGDLLQITDAKKREAEYSQNPSTGCYMYYFQYLCKTYCVDATKETGRMGRLINHSKTGNCQTKLHDINGVPHLILVASRDIDKGEELLYDYGDRSKASIAAHPWLKS
;
A
#
# COMPACT_ATOMS: atom_id res chain seq x y z
N VAL A 1 -34.55 74.32 -17.02
CA VAL A 1 -33.52 73.97 -16.02
C VAL A 1 -33.33 72.45 -16.05
N ARG A 2 -32.20 71.95 -16.59
CA ARG A 2 -31.93 70.49 -16.69
C ARG A 2 -31.18 70.03 -15.44
N GLY A 3 -31.82 69.24 -14.59
CA GLY A 3 -31.18 68.61 -13.42
C GLY A 3 -30.34 67.41 -13.85
N ARG A 4 -29.01 67.48 -13.65
CA ARG A 4 -28.10 66.32 -13.77
C ARG A 4 -28.11 65.54 -12.45
N GLY A 5 -28.71 64.36 -12.45
CA GLY A 5 -28.56 63.39 -11.37
C GLY A 5 -27.10 62.90 -11.30
N LYS A 6 -26.45 63.08 -10.15
CA LYS A 6 -25.14 62.49 -9.88
C LYS A 6 -25.33 61.00 -9.59
N ASN A 7 -24.93 60.16 -10.53
CA ASN A 7 -24.86 58.72 -10.33
C ASN A 7 -23.69 58.42 -9.37
N SER A 8 -24.00 58.14 -8.10
CA SER A 8 -23.02 57.58 -7.16
C SER A 8 -22.77 56.13 -7.56
N GLN A 9 -21.68 55.89 -8.31
CA GLN A 9 -21.23 54.53 -8.56
C GLN A 9 -20.72 53.94 -7.25
N ASN A 10 -21.52 53.06 -6.65
CA ASN A 10 -21.08 52.24 -5.52
C ASN A 10 -19.97 51.30 -5.99
N ARG A 11 -18.71 51.61 -5.63
CA ARG A 11 -17.57 50.70 -5.82
C ARG A 11 -17.66 49.58 -4.80
N LYS A 12 -17.50 48.33 -5.24
CA LYS A 12 -17.52 47.19 -4.32
C LYS A 12 -16.16 47.10 -3.63
N VAL A 13 -16.15 46.76 -2.34
CA VAL A 13 -14.90 46.55 -1.58
C VAL A 13 -14.00 45.50 -2.24
N THR A 14 -14.61 44.55 -2.96
CA THR A 14 -13.94 43.52 -3.77
C THR A 14 -13.13 44.06 -4.95
N ASP A 15 -13.35 45.32 -5.34
CA ASP A 15 -12.62 45.99 -6.43
C ASP A 15 -11.21 46.40 -5.98
N PHE A 16 -11.00 46.58 -4.67
CA PHE A 16 -9.70 46.92 -4.07
C PHE A 16 -9.04 45.74 -3.35
N PHE A 17 -9.85 44.82 -2.81
CA PHE A 17 -9.35 43.62 -2.13
C PHE A 17 -9.90 42.37 -2.82
N PRO A 18 -9.07 41.63 -3.60
CA PRO A 18 -9.52 40.40 -4.21
C PRO A 18 -9.93 39.41 -3.13
N ILE A 19 -11.08 38.74 -3.32
CA ILE A 19 -11.54 37.71 -2.40
C ILE A 19 -10.50 36.60 -2.38
N ARG A 20 -9.77 36.49 -1.27
CA ARG A 20 -8.80 35.44 -1.04
C ARG A 20 -9.57 34.13 -0.79
N ARG A 21 -9.88 33.41 -1.87
CA ARG A 21 -10.56 32.12 -1.77
C ARG A 21 -9.63 31.14 -1.04
N SER A 22 -10.16 30.48 -0.02
CA SER A 22 -9.44 29.45 0.73
C SER A 22 -8.99 28.33 -0.23
N SER A 23 -7.70 27.98 -0.20
CA SER A 23 -7.12 26.84 -0.91
C SER A 23 -7.35 25.50 -0.17
N ARG A 24 -8.09 25.52 0.94
CA ARG A 24 -8.37 24.35 1.77
C ARG A 24 -9.21 23.33 0.99
N LYS A 25 -8.62 22.16 0.74
CA LYS A 25 -9.32 21.00 0.18
C LYS A 25 -10.13 20.29 1.25
N SER A 26 -11.24 19.69 0.84
CA SER A 26 -12.04 18.81 1.67
C SER A 26 -11.34 17.48 1.92
N LYS A 27 -11.75 16.78 2.98
CA LYS A 27 -11.23 15.44 3.30
C LYS A 27 -11.49 14.44 2.17
N THR A 28 -12.60 14.59 1.45
CA THR A 28 -12.98 13.72 0.33
C THR A 28 -12.08 13.96 -0.87
N GLU A 29 -11.79 15.23 -1.20
CA GLU A 29 -10.85 15.59 -2.28
C GLU A 29 -9.46 15.05 -1.99
N LEU A 30 -8.94 15.25 -0.77
CA LEU A 30 -7.62 14.73 -0.36
C LEU A 30 -7.54 13.19 -0.50
N LYS A 31 -8.59 12.48 -0.10
CA LYS A 31 -8.65 11.02 -0.26
C LYS A 31 -8.70 10.58 -1.72
N CYS A 32 -9.43 11.31 -2.57
CA CYS A 32 -9.51 11.02 -4.00
C CYS A 32 -8.15 11.24 -4.68
N GLU A 33 -7.45 12.32 -4.33
CA GLU A 33 -6.09 12.58 -4.82
C GLU A 33 -5.11 11.50 -4.37
N GLN A 34 -5.13 11.14 -3.08
CA GLN A 34 -4.30 10.06 -2.55
C GLN A 34 -4.60 8.72 -3.24
N LYS A 35 -5.88 8.42 -3.49
CA LYS A 35 -6.29 7.21 -4.21
C LYS A 35 -5.71 7.19 -5.63
N LYS A 36 -5.86 8.27 -6.40
CA LYS A 36 -5.33 8.36 -7.78
C LYS A 36 -3.82 8.17 -7.82
N LEU A 37 -3.09 8.78 -6.88
CA LEU A 37 -1.65 8.60 -6.77
C LEU A 37 -1.28 7.13 -6.57
N ILE A 38 -1.99 6.42 -5.69
CA ILE A 38 -1.75 4.99 -5.46
C ILE A 38 -2.13 4.15 -6.69
N ASP A 39 -3.24 4.49 -7.37
CA ASP A 39 -3.66 3.85 -8.63
C ASP A 39 -2.53 3.94 -9.68
N ASP A 40 -1.92 5.12 -9.84
CA ASP A 40 -0.82 5.35 -10.79
C ASP A 40 0.46 4.60 -10.40
N LEU A 41 0.80 4.54 -9.11
CA LEU A 41 1.98 3.81 -8.62
C LEU A 41 1.85 2.30 -8.85
N ILE A 42 0.64 1.75 -8.65
CA ILE A 42 0.34 0.34 -8.90
C ILE A 42 0.38 0.04 -10.40
N ALA A 43 -0.32 0.85 -11.21
CA ALA A 43 -0.42 0.64 -12.66
C ALA A 43 0.94 0.68 -13.37
N ASN A 44 1.84 1.56 -12.91
CA ASN A 44 3.19 1.67 -13.46
C ASN A 44 4.21 0.76 -12.76
N GLY A 45 3.82 0.04 -11.72
CA GLY A 45 4.72 -0.81 -10.94
C GLY A 45 5.90 -0.04 -10.34
N ILE A 46 5.68 1.16 -9.82
CA ILE A 46 6.78 1.99 -9.29
C ILE A 46 7.12 1.53 -7.86
N GLU A 47 8.37 1.14 -7.64
CA GLU A 47 8.94 0.71 -6.35
C GLU A 47 10.16 1.57 -6.00
N GLU A 48 9.91 2.74 -5.42
CA GLU A 48 10.95 3.70 -5.05
C GLU A 48 11.19 3.76 -3.54
N GLY A 49 12.39 4.18 -3.15
CA GLY A 49 12.71 4.38 -1.74
C GLY A 49 13.00 3.09 -0.98
N MET A 50 13.32 2.01 -1.69
CA MET A 50 13.61 0.69 -1.13
C MET A 50 14.84 0.06 -1.78
N LYS A 51 15.49 -0.88 -1.07
CA LYS A 51 16.54 -1.74 -1.61
C LYS A 51 16.47 -3.13 -1.00
N VAL A 52 16.84 -4.15 -1.78
CA VAL A 52 17.02 -5.51 -1.26
C VAL A 52 18.43 -5.66 -0.69
N GLN A 53 18.53 -6.27 0.49
CA GLN A 53 19.79 -6.69 1.10
C GLN A 53 19.67 -8.13 1.59
N HIS A 54 20.80 -8.81 1.74
CA HIS A 54 20.85 -10.14 2.35
C HIS A 54 21.14 -10.01 3.84
N ILE A 55 20.32 -10.66 4.67
CA ILE A 55 20.49 -10.73 6.12
C ILE A 55 20.72 -12.20 6.49
N GLU A 56 21.77 -12.45 7.27
CA GLU A 56 22.06 -13.77 7.80
C GLU A 56 20.87 -14.32 8.61
N GLY A 57 20.45 -15.55 8.33
CA GLY A 57 19.33 -16.20 8.99
C GLY A 57 17.92 -15.83 8.49
N LYS A 58 17.73 -14.67 7.83
CA LYS A 58 16.44 -14.28 7.23
C LYS A 58 16.41 -14.40 5.70
N GLY A 59 17.57 -14.45 5.05
CA GLY A 59 17.67 -14.46 3.60
C GLY A 59 17.56 -13.05 3.01
N ARG A 60 16.69 -12.84 2.02
CA ARG A 60 16.48 -11.51 1.42
C ARG A 60 15.58 -10.66 2.31
N ALA A 61 15.89 -9.39 2.44
CA ALA A 61 15.12 -8.41 3.19
C ALA A 61 15.06 -7.09 2.44
N VAL A 62 14.00 -6.31 2.66
CA VAL A 62 13.82 -5.00 2.04
C VAL A 62 14.07 -3.91 3.08
N PHE A 63 14.85 -2.90 2.71
CA PHE A 63 15.19 -1.78 3.56
C PHE A 63 14.78 -0.46 2.93
N ALA A 64 14.32 0.47 3.76
CA ALA A 64 14.00 1.83 3.34
C ALA A 64 15.27 2.60 2.92
N THR A 65 15.27 3.24 1.76
CA THR A 65 16.34 4.15 1.30
C THR A 65 15.98 5.64 1.44
N ARG A 66 14.73 5.91 1.81
CA ARG A 66 14.18 7.22 2.21
C ARG A 66 13.29 7.04 3.44
N SER A 67 12.92 8.14 4.09
CA SER A 67 11.89 8.08 5.13
C SER A 67 10.49 7.95 4.53
N PHE A 68 9.60 7.27 5.24
CA PHE A 68 8.17 7.15 4.95
C PHE A 68 7.38 7.69 6.13
N GLN A 69 6.34 8.47 5.88
CA GLN A 69 5.42 8.91 6.92
C GLN A 69 4.33 7.87 7.14
N LYS A 70 3.76 7.85 8.34
CA LYS A 70 2.62 6.99 8.66
C LYS A 70 1.50 7.18 7.65
N GLY A 71 1.07 6.07 7.04
CA GLY A 71 0.00 6.03 6.04
C GLY A 71 0.48 6.16 4.60
N ASP A 72 1.77 6.41 4.37
CA ASP A 72 2.35 6.41 3.03
C ASP A 72 2.26 5.03 2.38
N TYR A 73 2.06 5.03 1.07
CA TYR A 73 2.23 3.83 0.25
C TYR A 73 3.71 3.43 0.24
N VAL A 74 3.96 2.14 0.47
CA VAL A 74 5.30 1.57 0.45
C VAL A 74 5.48 0.76 -0.84
N VAL A 75 4.67 -0.30 -1.00
CA VAL A 75 4.76 -1.19 -2.15
C VAL A 75 3.51 -2.04 -2.30
N GLU A 76 3.23 -2.52 -3.50
CA GLU A 76 2.24 -3.55 -3.76
C GLU A 76 2.83 -4.92 -3.44
N TYR A 77 2.06 -5.76 -2.74
CA TYR A 77 2.35 -7.20 -2.71
C TYR A 77 1.91 -7.79 -4.05
N HIS A 78 2.76 -7.65 -5.06
CA HIS A 78 2.46 -8.01 -6.45
C HIS A 78 2.63 -9.52 -6.69
N GLY A 79 1.67 -10.12 -7.39
CA GLY A 79 1.66 -11.52 -7.80
C GLY A 79 0.41 -11.85 -8.61
N ASP A 80 0.17 -13.13 -8.85
CA ASP A 80 -1.02 -13.58 -9.55
C ASP A 80 -2.23 -13.49 -8.61
N LEU A 81 -3.28 -12.75 -8.99
CA LEU A 81 -4.53 -12.70 -8.25
C LEU A 81 -5.38 -13.93 -8.57
N LEU A 82 -5.60 -14.78 -7.56
CA LEU A 82 -6.32 -16.04 -7.68
C LEU A 82 -7.55 -16.05 -6.79
N GLN A 83 -8.58 -16.80 -7.19
CA GLN A 83 -9.64 -17.19 -6.28
C GLN A 83 -9.19 -18.36 -5.40
N ILE A 84 -9.83 -18.53 -4.24
CA ILE A 84 -9.48 -19.58 -3.26
C ILE A 84 -9.37 -21.00 -3.87
N THR A 85 -10.20 -21.33 -4.86
CA THR A 85 -10.18 -22.65 -5.52
C THR A 85 -8.88 -22.90 -6.28
N ASP A 86 -8.37 -21.89 -6.97
CA ASP A 86 -7.15 -22.03 -7.76
C ASP A 86 -5.90 -21.85 -6.90
N ALA A 87 -5.98 -20.99 -5.88
CA ALA A 87 -4.95 -20.88 -4.86
C ALA A 87 -4.69 -22.24 -4.18
N LYS A 88 -5.73 -22.93 -3.71
CA LYS A 88 -5.58 -24.25 -3.08
C LYS A 88 -4.97 -25.32 -3.99
N LYS A 89 -5.24 -25.26 -5.31
CA LYS A 89 -4.60 -26.16 -6.28
C LYS A 89 -3.10 -25.91 -6.35
N ARG A 90 -2.68 -24.64 -6.49
CA ARG A 90 -1.26 -24.26 -6.51
C ARG A 90 -0.55 -24.58 -5.20
N GLU A 91 -1.21 -24.37 -4.06
CA GLU A 91 -0.67 -24.73 -2.75
C GLU A 91 -0.40 -26.24 -2.64
N ALA A 92 -1.33 -27.08 -3.14
CA ALA A 92 -1.11 -28.52 -3.20
C ALA A 92 0.07 -28.91 -4.11
N GLU A 93 0.24 -28.24 -5.26
CA GLU A 93 1.39 -28.44 -6.14
C GLU A 93 2.71 -28.02 -5.46
N TYR A 94 2.74 -26.84 -4.83
CA TYR A 94 3.94 -26.34 -4.12
C TYR A 94 4.31 -27.19 -2.91
N SER A 95 3.32 -27.78 -2.23
CA SER A 95 3.56 -28.71 -1.11
C SER A 95 4.36 -29.96 -1.51
N GLN A 96 4.35 -30.34 -2.79
CA GLN A 96 5.13 -31.47 -3.30
C GLN A 96 6.60 -31.13 -3.49
N ASN A 97 6.97 -29.84 -3.53
CA ASN A 97 8.34 -29.40 -3.70
C ASN A 97 8.79 -28.52 -2.52
N PRO A 98 9.50 -29.08 -1.52
CA PRO A 98 9.97 -28.35 -0.34
C PRO A 98 10.90 -27.16 -0.63
N SER A 99 11.48 -27.06 -1.83
CA SER A 99 12.30 -25.90 -2.20
C SER A 99 11.46 -24.66 -2.54
N THR A 100 10.15 -24.81 -2.74
CA THR A 100 9.25 -23.71 -3.07
C THR A 100 8.87 -22.96 -1.80
N GLY A 101 9.29 -21.70 -1.67
CA GLY A 101 8.95 -20.88 -0.51
C GLY A 101 7.47 -20.49 -0.46
N CYS A 102 7.00 -20.10 0.72
CA CYS A 102 5.61 -19.68 0.95
C CYS A 102 5.43 -18.19 0.61
N TYR A 103 4.85 -17.89 -0.55
CA TYR A 103 4.62 -16.50 -1.04
C TYR A 103 3.15 -16.21 -1.37
N MET A 104 2.24 -17.01 -0.85
CA MET A 104 0.80 -16.88 -1.06
C MET A 104 0.16 -16.06 0.06
N TYR A 105 -0.56 -15.00 -0.30
CA TYR A 105 -1.24 -14.12 0.65
C TYR A 105 -2.76 -14.20 0.45
N TYR A 106 -3.47 -14.76 1.41
CA TYR A 106 -4.93 -14.85 1.40
C TYR A 106 -5.60 -13.62 2.01
N PHE A 107 -6.68 -13.15 1.37
CA PHE A 107 -7.48 -12.04 1.88
C PHE A 107 -8.95 -12.15 1.43
N GLN A 108 -9.84 -11.46 2.14
CA GLN A 108 -11.24 -11.34 1.76
C GLN A 108 -11.49 -10.03 1.05
N TYR A 109 -12.19 -10.09 -0.08
CA TYR A 109 -12.67 -8.91 -0.79
C TYR A 109 -14.15 -9.13 -1.15
N LEU A 110 -15.00 -8.21 -0.67
CA LEU A 110 -16.46 -8.39 -0.67
C LEU A 110 -16.85 -9.72 -0.01
N CYS A 111 -17.64 -10.55 -0.67
CA CYS A 111 -18.09 -11.86 -0.17
C CYS A 111 -17.23 -13.03 -0.68
N LYS A 112 -16.02 -12.77 -1.19
CA LYS A 112 -15.14 -13.78 -1.80
C LYS A 112 -13.75 -13.77 -1.16
N THR A 113 -13.13 -14.94 -1.14
CA THR A 113 -11.73 -15.09 -0.70
C THR A 113 -10.83 -15.17 -1.92
N TYR A 114 -9.81 -14.33 -1.91
CA TYR A 114 -8.77 -14.24 -2.93
C TYR A 114 -7.41 -14.55 -2.33
N CYS A 115 -6.45 -14.80 -3.20
CA CYS A 115 -5.05 -14.96 -2.88
C CYS A 115 -4.20 -14.18 -3.87
N VAL A 116 -3.21 -13.43 -3.40
CA VAL A 116 -2.09 -13.03 -4.27
C VAL A 116 -0.99 -14.08 -4.14
N ASP A 117 -0.71 -14.77 -5.24
CA ASP A 117 0.38 -15.72 -5.33
C ASP A 117 1.63 -15.06 -5.93
N ALA A 118 2.59 -14.74 -5.07
CA ALA A 118 3.89 -14.18 -5.46
C ALA A 118 5.00 -15.24 -5.51
N THR A 119 4.68 -16.53 -5.70
CA THR A 119 5.69 -17.59 -5.71
C THR A 119 6.66 -17.45 -6.88
N LYS A 120 6.17 -17.02 -8.04
CA LYS A 120 7.00 -16.71 -9.20
C LYS A 120 7.83 -15.44 -8.98
N GLU A 121 9.12 -15.52 -9.26
CA GLU A 121 10.01 -14.35 -9.23
C GLU A 121 9.68 -13.37 -10.37
N THR A 122 9.43 -12.13 -10.00
CA THR A 122 9.06 -11.03 -10.92
C THR A 122 9.98 -9.81 -10.80
N GLY A 123 10.94 -9.85 -9.86
CA GLY A 123 11.77 -8.69 -9.51
C GLY A 123 11.09 -7.67 -8.59
N ARG A 124 9.80 -7.85 -8.27
CA ARG A 124 9.02 -6.99 -7.36
C ARG A 124 9.47 -7.20 -5.91
N MET A 125 9.65 -6.11 -5.17
CA MET A 125 10.18 -6.15 -3.81
C MET A 125 9.14 -6.56 -2.76
N GLY A 126 7.83 -6.35 -3.00
CA GLY A 126 6.79 -6.58 -1.99
C GLY A 126 6.78 -7.97 -1.37
N ARG A 127 7.06 -9.01 -2.18
CA ARG A 127 7.16 -10.42 -1.75
C ARG A 127 8.38 -10.74 -0.86
N LEU A 128 9.33 -9.82 -0.75
CA LEU A 128 10.59 -9.99 -0.01
C LEU A 128 10.56 -9.26 1.35
N ILE A 129 9.47 -8.58 1.68
CA ILE A 129 9.31 -7.91 2.97
C ILE A 129 9.08 -8.97 4.05
N ASN A 130 9.90 -8.95 5.09
CA ASN A 130 9.91 -10.00 6.11
C ASN A 130 8.81 -9.82 7.17
N HIS A 131 8.65 -10.87 7.97
CA HIS A 131 7.69 -10.91 9.05
C HIS A 131 8.15 -10.19 10.33
N SER A 132 7.24 -9.42 10.93
CA SER A 132 7.24 -9.12 12.37
C SER A 132 5.83 -8.70 12.80
N LYS A 133 5.36 -9.20 13.94
CA LYS A 133 4.07 -8.75 14.52
C LYS A 133 4.04 -7.26 14.88
N THR A 134 5.19 -6.70 15.24
CA THR A 134 5.35 -5.28 15.58
C THR A 134 6.13 -4.53 14.50
N GLY A 135 5.97 -4.96 13.24
CA GLY A 135 6.57 -4.33 12.08
C GLY A 135 6.12 -2.88 11.84
N ASN A 136 6.74 -2.25 10.85
CA ASN A 136 6.52 -0.86 10.47
C ASN A 136 5.61 -0.70 9.24
N CYS A 137 5.21 -1.80 8.62
CA CYS A 137 4.24 -1.85 7.53
C CYS A 137 2.99 -2.61 7.97
N GLN A 138 1.86 -2.24 7.37
CA GLN A 138 0.60 -2.97 7.47
C GLN A 138 -0.01 -3.16 6.07
N THR A 139 -0.68 -4.28 5.87
CA THR A 139 -1.39 -4.54 4.61
C THR A 139 -2.72 -3.81 4.56
N LYS A 140 -3.09 -3.30 3.38
CA LYS A 140 -4.42 -2.77 3.07
C LYS A 140 -4.88 -3.28 1.71
N LEU A 141 -6.19 -3.39 1.55
CA LEU A 141 -6.80 -3.61 0.25
C LEU A 141 -7.06 -2.28 -0.43
N HIS A 142 -6.69 -2.22 -1.70
CA HIS A 142 -6.88 -1.08 -2.56
C HIS A 142 -7.60 -1.51 -3.83
N ASP A 143 -8.79 -0.96 -4.07
CA ASP A 143 -9.60 -1.33 -5.23
C ASP A 143 -9.26 -0.45 -6.43
N ILE A 144 -8.99 -1.06 -7.58
CA ILE A 144 -8.86 -0.36 -8.86
C ILE A 144 -9.90 -0.97 -9.82
N ASN A 145 -10.96 -0.22 -10.11
CA ASN A 145 -12.02 -0.63 -11.03
C ASN A 145 -12.62 -2.02 -10.71
N GLY A 146 -12.82 -2.33 -9.42
CA GLY A 146 -13.36 -3.62 -8.97
C GLY A 146 -12.35 -4.76 -8.85
N VAL A 147 -11.07 -4.50 -9.14
CA VAL A 147 -9.97 -5.45 -8.93
C VAL A 147 -9.26 -5.11 -7.61
N PRO A 148 -9.20 -6.04 -6.65
CA PRO A 148 -8.50 -5.81 -5.39
C PRO A 148 -6.99 -5.98 -5.53
N HIS A 149 -6.24 -4.97 -5.11
CA HIS A 149 -4.79 -4.99 -4.98
C HIS A 149 -4.41 -5.00 -3.50
N LEU A 150 -3.46 -5.86 -3.14
CA LEU A 150 -2.90 -5.91 -1.79
C LEU A 150 -1.68 -4.98 -1.72
N ILE A 151 -1.78 -3.95 -0.89
CA ILE A 151 -0.70 -2.96 -0.73
C ILE A 151 -0.16 -2.97 0.70
N LEU A 152 1.12 -2.62 0.85
CA LEU A 152 1.73 -2.29 2.12
C LEU A 152 1.77 -0.77 2.27
N VAL A 153 1.34 -0.32 3.44
CA VAL A 153 1.44 1.08 3.87
C VAL A 153 2.19 1.17 5.18
N ALA A 154 2.87 2.29 5.41
CA ALA A 154 3.57 2.55 6.65
C ALA A 154 2.58 2.63 7.83
N SER A 155 2.76 1.81 8.87
CA SER A 155 1.91 1.80 10.08
C SER A 155 2.34 2.87 11.10
N ARG A 156 3.60 3.29 11.02
CA ARG A 156 4.25 4.39 11.73
C ARG A 156 5.20 5.12 10.78
N ASP A 157 5.81 6.20 11.24
CA ASP A 157 6.94 6.80 10.50
C ASP A 157 8.10 5.79 10.45
N ILE A 158 8.75 5.71 9.28
CA ILE A 158 9.85 4.79 8.99
C ILE A 158 11.05 5.62 8.57
N ASP A 159 12.16 5.45 9.28
CA ASP A 159 13.41 6.11 8.97
C ASP A 159 14.18 5.40 7.86
N LYS A 160 14.99 6.18 7.15
CA LYS A 160 15.93 5.64 6.16
C LYS A 160 16.86 4.62 6.84
N GLY A 161 16.98 3.46 6.23
CA GLY A 161 17.84 2.36 6.70
C GLY A 161 17.13 1.34 7.57
N GLU A 162 15.86 1.54 7.93
CA GLU A 162 15.08 0.52 8.63
C GLU A 162 14.70 -0.65 7.71
N GLU A 163 14.66 -1.86 8.27
CA GLU A 163 14.08 -3.04 7.61
C GLU A 163 12.56 -2.86 7.53
N LEU A 164 11.97 -3.05 6.35
CA LEU A 164 10.52 -3.06 6.17
C LEU A 164 9.99 -4.42 6.62
N LEU A 165 9.00 -4.39 7.51
CA LEU A 165 8.46 -5.59 8.15
C LEU A 165 6.94 -5.47 8.29
N TYR A 166 6.23 -6.58 8.10
CA TYR A 166 4.78 -6.63 8.32
C TYR A 166 4.35 -7.94 8.98
N ASP A 167 3.13 -7.95 9.50
CA ASP A 167 2.54 -9.14 10.09
C ASP A 167 1.97 -10.06 9.00
N TYR A 168 2.52 -11.30 8.89
CA TYR A 168 2.08 -12.28 7.90
C TYR A 168 0.68 -12.84 8.22
N GLY A 169 0.19 -12.63 9.44
CA GLY A 169 -1.16 -13.03 9.83
C GLY A 169 -1.37 -14.52 10.08
N ASP A 170 -0.41 -15.39 9.73
CA ASP A 170 -0.53 -16.82 10.03
C ASP A 170 -0.33 -17.07 11.53
N ARG A 171 -1.34 -17.72 12.12
CA ARG A 171 -1.41 -18.09 13.54
C ARG A 171 -1.66 -19.58 13.75
N SER A 172 -1.62 -20.37 12.68
CA SER A 172 -1.88 -21.81 12.77
C SER A 172 -0.83 -22.47 13.67
N LYS A 173 -1.25 -23.43 14.50
CA LYS A 173 -0.33 -24.15 15.39
C LYS A 173 0.75 -24.89 14.60
N ALA A 174 0.39 -25.45 13.44
CA ALA A 174 1.31 -26.16 12.57
C ALA A 174 2.38 -25.23 11.98
N SER A 175 1.95 -24.09 11.39
CA SER A 175 2.86 -23.09 10.83
C SER A 175 3.80 -22.53 11.89
N ILE A 176 3.28 -22.23 13.09
CA ILE A 176 4.07 -21.73 14.21
C ILE A 176 5.10 -22.77 14.70
N ALA A 177 4.76 -24.06 14.67
CA ALA A 177 5.68 -25.13 15.05
C ALA A 177 6.80 -25.31 14.01
N ALA A 178 6.49 -25.20 12.72
CA ALA A 178 7.47 -25.27 11.63
C ALA A 178 8.32 -23.99 11.52
N HIS A 179 7.74 -22.83 11.83
CA HIS A 179 8.35 -21.51 11.69
C HIS A 179 8.17 -20.70 12.98
N PRO A 180 9.01 -20.93 14.02
CA PRO A 180 8.86 -20.29 15.32
C PRO A 180 8.93 -18.76 15.29
N TRP A 181 9.59 -18.18 14.29
CA TRP A 181 9.71 -16.73 14.07
C TRP A 181 8.35 -16.05 13.77
N LEU A 182 7.30 -16.79 13.42
CA LEU A 182 5.93 -16.26 13.32
C LEU A 182 5.35 -15.77 14.66
N LYS A 183 6.00 -16.10 15.78
CA LYS A 183 5.56 -15.64 17.11
C LYS A 183 6.05 -14.22 17.43
N SER A 184 7.14 -13.78 16.81
CA SER A 184 7.86 -12.53 17.10
C SER A 184 7.32 -11.30 16.37
#